data_AF-A0A7C3EU30-F1
#
_entry.id   AF-A0A7C3EU30-F1
#
_cell.length_a   1.000
_cell.length_b   1.000
_cell.length_c   1.000
_cell.angle_alpha   90.00
_cell.angle_beta   90.00
_cell.angle_gamma   90.00
#
_symmetry.space_group_name_H-M   'P 1'
#
loop_
_entity.id
_entity.type
_entity.pdbx_description
1 polymer ?
#
loop_
_entity_poly.entity_id
_entity_poly.type
_entity_poly.pdbx_seq_one_letter_code
_entity_poly.pdbx_strand_id
1 'polypeptide(L)'
;MHRVAVASRVFVLLAVAWAAAGCTSLVERSRSPLHFVGLYLQDRAQDLMEVADVGVTVSPEPCFALYGALASLTPAGVAYVDGRFFGLGGGQLFGLGSGTWGSTPFYLAAAGMLVWGYEELGWQTFDLTDMSTVHCQDVGPSGLFLAPQGRPGPVPS
;
A
#
# COMPACT_ATOMS: atom_id res chain seq x y z
N MET A 1 14.86 40.36 -2.40
CA MET A 1 13.64 39.53 -2.55
C MET A 1 13.79 38.35 -3.54
N HIS A 2 14.65 38.41 -4.57
CA HIS A 2 14.82 37.30 -5.53
C HIS A 2 15.39 35.98 -4.98
N ARG A 3 16.23 36.01 -3.92
CA ARG A 3 16.89 34.79 -3.38
C ARG A 3 15.94 33.86 -2.61
N VAL A 4 14.87 34.39 -2.02
CA VAL A 4 13.89 33.59 -1.24
C VAL A 4 13.01 32.74 -2.15
N ALA A 5 12.66 33.26 -3.34
CA ALA A 5 11.82 32.55 -4.31
C ALA A 5 12.53 31.33 -4.94
N VAL A 6 13.85 31.37 -5.09
CA VAL A 6 14.63 30.25 -5.66
C VAL A 6 14.75 29.10 -4.66
N ALA A 7 15.00 29.40 -3.38
CA ALA A 7 15.09 28.39 -2.33
C ALA A 7 13.78 27.61 -2.16
N SER A 8 12.63 28.28 -2.20
CA SER A 8 11.31 27.64 -2.10
C SER A 8 11.04 26.67 -3.26
N ARG A 9 11.39 27.03 -4.50
CA ARG A 9 11.20 26.16 -5.66
C ARG A 9 12.07 24.90 -5.61
N VAL A 10 13.33 25.04 -5.18
CA VAL A 10 14.24 23.90 -5.00
C VAL A 10 13.72 22.95 -3.93
N PHE A 11 13.21 23.48 -2.81
CA PHE A 11 12.65 22.65 -1.74
C PHE A 11 11.42 21.87 -2.17
N VAL A 12 10.52 22.49 -2.94
CA VAL A 12 9.34 21.80 -3.51
C VAL A 12 9.77 20.71 -4.48
N LEU A 13 10.74 20.98 -5.37
CA LEU A 13 11.25 19.99 -6.31
C LEU A 13 11.93 18.81 -5.59
N LEU A 14 12.69 19.08 -4.52
CA LEU A 14 13.30 18.03 -3.71
C LEU A 14 12.25 17.22 -2.95
N ALA A 15 11.22 17.85 -2.38
CA ALA A 15 10.12 17.14 -1.72
C ALA A 15 9.34 16.27 -2.71
N VAL A 16 9.08 16.77 -3.92
CA VAL A 16 8.44 15.98 -5.00
C VAL A 16 9.34 14.84 -5.46
N ALA A 17 10.64 15.09 -5.64
CA ALA A 17 11.60 14.05 -6.01
C ALA A 17 11.74 12.98 -4.92
N TRP A 18 11.71 13.36 -3.65
CA TRP A 18 11.79 12.45 -2.52
C TRP A 18 10.50 11.64 -2.35
N ALA A 19 9.34 12.28 -2.54
CA ALA A 19 8.05 11.58 -2.62
C ALA A 19 7.96 10.64 -3.83
N ALA A 20 8.65 10.94 -4.92
CA ALA A 20 8.78 10.07 -6.09
C ALA A 20 9.84 8.96 -5.91
N ALA A 21 10.78 9.13 -4.97
CA ALA A 21 11.84 8.17 -4.63
C ALA A 21 11.38 7.03 -3.70
N GLY A 22 10.10 7.01 -3.31
CA GLY A 22 9.49 5.78 -2.81
C GLY A 22 9.60 4.66 -3.86
N CYS A 23 9.39 3.41 -3.43
CA CYS A 23 9.46 2.19 -4.25
C CYS A 23 8.39 2.17 -5.37
N THR A 24 8.47 3.11 -6.31
CA THR A 24 7.47 3.32 -7.34
C THR A 24 7.96 2.68 -8.64
N SER A 25 7.16 1.78 -9.19
CA SER A 25 7.32 1.27 -10.57
C SER A 25 7.03 2.34 -11.62
N LEU A 26 6.80 3.61 -11.21
CA LEU A 26 6.41 4.72 -12.07
C LEU A 26 7.42 5.01 -13.18
N VAL A 27 8.72 5.00 -12.85
CA VAL A 27 9.77 5.24 -13.86
C VAL A 27 9.74 4.13 -14.91
N GLU A 28 9.63 2.88 -14.48
CA GLU A 28 9.58 1.69 -15.33
C GLU A 28 8.32 1.62 -16.20
N ARG A 29 7.17 2.06 -15.67
CA ARG A 29 5.87 2.10 -16.37
C ARG A 29 5.75 3.29 -17.33
N SER A 30 6.45 4.39 -17.07
CA SER A 30 6.33 5.62 -17.85
C SER A 30 6.95 5.50 -19.25
N ARG A 31 6.33 6.15 -20.24
CA ARG A 31 6.80 6.18 -21.64
C ARG A 31 7.24 7.57 -22.10
N SER A 32 6.87 8.59 -21.33
CA SER A 32 7.16 10.00 -21.57
C SER A 32 6.94 10.79 -20.27
N PRO A 33 7.45 12.03 -20.16
CA PRO A 33 7.23 12.85 -18.97
C PRO A 33 5.75 13.14 -18.67
N LEU A 34 4.91 13.31 -19.70
CA LEU A 34 3.48 13.51 -19.49
C LEU A 34 2.79 12.21 -19.04
N HIS A 35 3.20 11.06 -19.57
CA HIS A 35 2.70 9.75 -19.12
C HIS A 35 3.08 9.51 -17.65
N PHE A 36 4.29 9.90 -17.22
CA PHE A 36 4.72 9.85 -15.83
C PHE A 36 3.79 10.67 -14.92
N VAL A 37 3.49 11.91 -15.28
CA VAL A 37 2.56 12.76 -14.50
C VAL A 37 1.17 12.15 -14.44
N GLY A 38 0.67 11.60 -15.55
CA GLY A 38 -0.61 10.90 -15.60
C GLY A 38 -0.67 9.69 -14.66
N LEU A 39 0.34 8.83 -14.71
CA LEU A 39 0.45 7.66 -13.82
C LEU A 39 0.58 8.09 -12.36
N TYR A 40 1.39 9.11 -12.06
CA TYR A 40 1.50 9.63 -10.70
C TYR A 40 0.17 10.13 -10.15
N LEU A 41 -0.59 10.92 -10.93
CA LEU A 41 -1.90 11.39 -10.51
C LEU A 41 -2.91 10.25 -10.37
N GLN A 42 -2.83 9.24 -11.23
CA GLN A 42 -3.65 8.02 -11.12
C GLN A 42 -3.34 7.25 -9.83
N ASP A 43 -2.06 6.95 -9.56
CA ASP A 43 -1.63 6.25 -8.36
C ASP A 43 -2.04 7.04 -7.09
N ARG A 44 -1.91 8.38 -7.08
CA ARG A 44 -2.39 9.23 -5.97
C ARG A 44 -3.92 9.21 -5.81
N ALA A 45 -4.67 9.14 -6.90
CA ALA A 45 -6.12 9.00 -6.82
C ALA A 45 -6.51 7.62 -6.25
N GLN A 46 -5.78 6.56 -6.63
CA GLN A 46 -5.92 5.22 -6.04
C GLN A 46 -5.59 5.23 -4.54
N ASP A 47 -4.45 5.79 -4.15
CA ASP A 47 -4.06 5.93 -2.74
C ASP A 47 -5.13 6.67 -1.93
N LEU A 48 -5.71 7.74 -2.47
CA LEU A 48 -6.78 8.51 -1.81
C LEU A 48 -8.07 7.69 -1.62
N MET A 49 -8.37 6.78 -2.53
CA MET A 49 -9.51 5.87 -2.42
C MET A 49 -9.24 4.73 -1.43
N GLU A 50 -7.96 4.42 -1.16
CA GLU A 50 -7.50 3.36 -0.24
C GLU A 50 -7.16 3.90 1.16
N VAL A 51 -7.40 5.19 1.44
CA VAL A 51 -7.14 5.79 2.77
C VAL A 51 -7.95 5.11 3.87
N ALA A 52 -9.14 4.63 3.55
CA ALA A 52 -10.00 3.96 4.51
C ALA A 52 -10.81 2.85 3.84
N ASP A 53 -10.53 1.62 4.22
CA ASP A 53 -11.37 0.47 3.92
C ASP A 53 -12.38 0.29 5.06
N VAL A 54 -13.68 0.23 4.71
CA VAL A 54 -14.76 -0.02 5.66
C VAL A 54 -15.59 -1.20 5.17
N GLY A 55 -15.61 -2.28 5.93
CA GLY A 55 -16.35 -3.47 5.55
C GLY A 55 -16.33 -4.55 6.61
N VAL A 56 -16.85 -5.70 6.22
CA VAL A 56 -16.88 -6.93 7.00
C VAL A 56 -16.17 -8.01 6.21
N THR A 57 -15.21 -8.68 6.83
CA THR A 57 -14.59 -9.88 6.26
C THR A 57 -15.26 -11.11 6.83
N VAL A 58 -15.71 -12.01 5.95
CA VAL A 58 -16.25 -13.30 6.32
C VAL A 58 -15.23 -14.37 5.96
N SER A 59 -14.83 -15.16 6.94
CA SER A 59 -13.92 -16.29 6.77
C SER A 59 -14.62 -17.60 7.11
N PRO A 60 -14.36 -18.69 6.35
CA PRO A 60 -14.79 -20.03 6.74
C PRO A 60 -13.98 -20.58 7.93
N GLU A 61 -12.82 -20.01 8.23
CA GLU A 61 -11.92 -20.47 9.29
C GLU A 61 -11.91 -19.48 10.47
N PRO A 62 -11.71 -19.95 11.71
CA PRO A 62 -11.51 -19.07 12.84
C PRO A 62 -10.27 -18.20 12.62
N CYS A 63 -10.47 -16.89 12.62
CA CYS A 63 -9.43 -15.89 12.47
C CYS A 63 -9.41 -14.94 13.67
N PHE A 64 -8.26 -14.28 13.88
CA PHE A 64 -8.08 -13.28 14.92
C PHE A 64 -7.34 -12.10 14.31
N ALA A 65 -7.87 -10.89 14.52
CA ALA A 65 -7.23 -9.67 14.08
C ALA A 65 -7.36 -8.59 15.14
N LEU A 66 -6.23 -8.23 15.73
CA LEU A 66 -6.06 -6.99 16.47
C LEU A 66 -4.71 -6.43 16.05
N TYR A 67 -4.71 -5.67 14.98
CA TYR A 67 -3.50 -5.13 14.39
C TYR A 67 -3.77 -3.71 13.91
N GLY A 68 -2.89 -2.79 14.29
CA GLY A 68 -2.94 -1.40 13.84
C GLY A 68 -1.55 -0.97 13.40
N ALA A 69 -1.47 -0.37 12.22
CA ALA A 69 -0.25 0.23 11.69
C ALA A 69 -0.55 1.69 11.32
N LEU A 70 -0.20 2.63 12.20
CA LEU A 70 -0.36 4.05 11.90
C LEU A 70 0.68 4.46 10.83
N ALA A 71 0.24 4.57 9.58
CA ALA A 71 1.09 4.92 8.42
C ALA A 71 2.34 4.01 8.28
N SER A 72 2.20 2.73 8.60
CA SER A 72 3.31 1.76 8.68
C SER A 72 4.44 2.17 9.64
N LEU A 73 4.25 3.15 10.53
CA LEU A 73 5.29 3.64 11.44
C LEU A 73 5.28 2.93 12.79
N THR A 74 4.12 2.51 13.28
CA THR A 74 4.01 1.92 14.62
C THR A 74 3.10 0.70 14.57
N PRO A 75 3.55 -0.40 13.96
CA PRO A 75 2.80 -1.65 13.96
C PRO A 75 2.62 -2.16 15.39
N ALA A 76 1.42 -2.54 15.76
CA ALA A 76 1.15 -3.17 17.05
C ALA A 76 0.06 -4.22 16.93
N GLY A 77 0.39 -5.43 17.37
CA GLY A 77 -0.55 -6.53 17.52
C GLY A 77 -0.29 -7.67 16.55
N VAL A 78 -1.31 -8.49 16.34
CA VAL A 78 -1.27 -9.66 15.45
C VAL A 78 -2.59 -9.78 14.70
N ALA A 79 -2.51 -10.16 13.43
CA ALA A 79 -3.67 -10.47 12.61
C ALA A 79 -3.40 -11.69 11.73
N TYR A 80 -4.43 -12.52 11.61
CA TYR A 80 -4.53 -13.56 10.60
C TYR A 80 -5.98 -13.62 10.13
N VAL A 81 -6.21 -13.30 8.87
CA VAL A 81 -7.53 -13.27 8.23
C VAL A 81 -7.37 -13.81 6.82
N ASP A 82 -8.15 -14.84 6.49
CA ASP A 82 -8.29 -15.35 5.12
C ASP A 82 -9.78 -15.50 4.81
N GLY A 83 -10.30 -14.74 3.85
CA GLY A 83 -11.71 -14.79 3.54
C GLY A 83 -12.16 -13.85 2.43
N ARG A 84 -13.40 -13.40 2.53
CA ARG A 84 -14.00 -12.45 1.58
C ARG A 84 -14.38 -11.17 2.28
N PHE A 85 -13.84 -10.06 1.81
CA PHE A 85 -14.18 -8.72 2.24
C PHE A 85 -15.44 -8.23 1.51
N PHE A 86 -16.38 -7.68 2.27
CA PHE A 86 -17.59 -7.03 1.78
C PHE A 86 -17.62 -5.59 2.32
N GLY A 87 -17.52 -4.59 1.44
CA GLY A 87 -17.51 -3.20 1.88
C GLY A 87 -17.02 -2.23 0.83
N LEU A 88 -16.58 -1.07 1.31
CA LEU A 88 -15.87 -0.07 0.53
C LEU A 88 -14.39 -0.23 0.82
N GLY A 89 -13.65 -0.88 -0.08
CA GLY A 89 -12.21 -1.04 0.07
C GLY A 89 -11.55 -1.79 -1.08
N GLY A 90 -10.24 -2.01 -1.02
CA GLY A 90 -9.49 -2.77 -2.02
C GLY A 90 -9.62 -2.24 -3.46
N GLY A 91 -9.71 -0.91 -3.58
CA GLY A 91 -9.86 -0.22 -4.87
C GLY A 91 -11.23 -0.38 -5.56
N GLN A 92 -12.24 -0.96 -4.90
CA GLN A 92 -13.56 -1.22 -5.51
C GLN A 92 -14.36 0.05 -5.84
N LEU A 93 -14.03 1.19 -5.23
CA LEU A 93 -14.80 2.43 -5.38
C LEU A 93 -14.65 2.99 -6.80
N PHE A 94 -15.78 3.22 -7.48
CA PHE A 94 -15.87 3.71 -8.87
C PHE A 94 -15.25 2.82 -9.97
N GLY A 95 -14.93 1.56 -9.67
CA GLY A 95 -14.37 0.63 -10.67
C GLY A 95 -12.96 1.02 -11.16
N LEU A 96 -12.26 1.84 -10.38
CA LEU A 96 -10.89 2.30 -10.68
C LEU A 96 -9.80 1.39 -10.11
N GLY A 97 -10.15 0.48 -9.21
CA GLY A 97 -9.32 -0.63 -8.79
C GLY A 97 -9.82 -1.95 -9.37
N SER A 98 -9.04 -2.99 -9.14
CA SER A 98 -9.27 -4.33 -9.70
C SER A 98 -10.32 -5.15 -8.93
N GLY A 99 -10.94 -4.56 -7.89
CA GLY A 99 -11.85 -5.25 -6.98
C GLY A 99 -13.16 -5.67 -7.65
N THR A 100 -13.66 -6.86 -7.31
CA THR A 100 -14.96 -7.32 -7.82
C THR A 100 -16.09 -6.63 -7.06
N TRP A 101 -17.11 -6.11 -7.76
CA TRP A 101 -18.24 -5.45 -7.10
C TRP A 101 -18.98 -6.44 -6.18
N GLY A 102 -19.18 -6.05 -4.92
CA GLY A 102 -19.89 -6.85 -3.91
C GLY A 102 -19.00 -7.61 -2.93
N SER A 103 -17.99 -8.35 -3.41
CA SER A 103 -17.02 -9.02 -2.51
C SER A 103 -15.69 -9.30 -3.17
N THR A 104 -14.61 -9.16 -2.41
CA THR A 104 -13.24 -9.39 -2.89
C THR A 104 -12.53 -10.38 -1.97
N PRO A 105 -11.86 -11.42 -2.52
CA PRO A 105 -10.94 -12.24 -1.73
C PRO A 105 -9.91 -11.37 -1.01
N PHE A 106 -9.71 -11.64 0.28
CA PHE A 106 -8.86 -10.84 1.16
C PHE A 106 -8.05 -11.74 2.06
N TYR A 107 -6.75 -11.49 2.11
CA TYR A 107 -5.81 -12.14 3.00
C TYR A 107 -5.00 -11.10 3.75
N LEU A 108 -4.85 -11.30 5.06
CA LEU A 108 -3.98 -10.52 5.92
C LEU A 108 -3.30 -11.46 6.92
N ALA A 109 -1.98 -11.51 6.91
CA ALA A 109 -1.19 -12.04 8.03
C ALA A 109 -0.22 -10.95 8.48
N ALA A 110 -0.32 -10.51 9.73
CA ALA A 110 0.51 -9.44 10.24
C ALA A 110 0.90 -9.67 11.70
N ALA A 111 2.10 -9.26 12.06
CA ALA A 111 2.57 -9.23 13.44
C ALA A 111 3.58 -8.10 13.62
N GLY A 112 3.47 -7.35 14.70
CA GLY A 112 4.41 -6.28 14.96
C GLY A 112 4.34 -5.68 16.35
N MET A 113 5.42 -5.02 16.72
CA MET A 113 5.58 -4.35 18.01
C MET A 113 6.44 -3.09 17.87
N LEU A 114 5.77 -1.95 17.77
CA LEU A 114 6.28 -0.58 17.76
C LEU A 114 7.31 -0.30 16.67
N VAL A 115 8.54 -0.81 16.83
CA VAL A 115 9.69 -0.46 15.98
C VAL A 115 9.82 -1.35 14.76
N TRP A 116 9.22 -2.54 14.78
CA TRP A 116 9.24 -3.51 13.70
C TRP A 116 7.91 -4.26 13.64
N GLY A 117 7.50 -4.61 12.44
CA GLY A 117 6.44 -5.58 12.17
C GLY A 117 6.59 -6.11 10.76
N TYR A 118 5.80 -7.14 10.47
CA TYR A 118 5.74 -7.81 9.19
C TYR A 118 4.28 -7.94 8.79
N GLU A 119 3.98 -7.66 7.53
CA GLU A 119 2.65 -7.70 6.95
C GLU A 119 2.67 -8.46 5.62
N GLU A 120 1.74 -9.39 5.47
CA GLU A 120 1.36 -10.05 4.23
C GLU A 120 -0.08 -9.63 3.90
N LEU A 121 -0.28 -9.10 2.71
CA LEU A 121 -1.56 -8.57 2.26
C LEU A 121 -1.89 -9.08 0.87
N GLY A 122 -3.00 -9.79 0.75
CA GLY A 122 -3.54 -10.29 -0.51
C GLY A 122 -4.89 -9.65 -0.80
N TRP A 123 -5.03 -9.05 -1.98
CA TRP A 123 -6.30 -8.56 -2.49
C TRP A 123 -6.63 -9.26 -3.81
N GLN A 124 -7.89 -9.68 -3.96
CA GLN A 124 -8.46 -10.22 -5.20
C GLN A 124 -7.85 -11.53 -5.68
N THR A 125 -6.75 -11.47 -6.44
CA THR A 125 -6.11 -12.64 -7.05
C THR A 125 -4.74 -12.79 -6.42
N PHE A 126 -4.65 -13.72 -5.47
CA PHE A 126 -3.41 -14.11 -4.82
C PHE A 126 -3.40 -15.62 -4.62
N ASP A 127 -2.20 -16.17 -4.50
CA ASP A 127 -1.92 -17.56 -4.22
C ASP A 127 -0.99 -17.63 -3.01
N LEU A 128 -1.46 -18.18 -1.90
CA LEU A 128 -0.69 -18.32 -0.66
C LEU A 128 0.49 -19.30 -0.79
N THR A 129 0.55 -20.08 -1.87
CA THR A 129 1.69 -20.92 -2.21
C THR A 129 2.73 -20.20 -3.09
N ASP A 130 2.36 -19.05 -3.67
CA ASP A 130 3.23 -18.18 -4.44
C ASP A 130 3.26 -16.77 -3.84
N MET A 131 4.20 -16.57 -2.92
CA MET A 131 4.43 -15.29 -2.23
C MET A 131 4.76 -14.12 -3.18
N SER A 132 5.02 -14.37 -4.46
CA SER A 132 5.18 -13.28 -5.43
C SER A 132 3.85 -12.59 -5.77
N THR A 133 2.72 -13.23 -5.46
CA THR A 133 1.35 -12.72 -5.64
C THR A 133 0.77 -12.05 -4.40
N VAL A 134 1.50 -12.08 -3.27
CA VAL A 134 1.10 -11.48 -1.99
C VAL A 134 2.02 -10.30 -1.68
N HIS A 135 1.46 -9.17 -1.26
CA HIS A 135 2.26 -8.02 -0.83
C HIS A 135 2.85 -8.31 0.54
N CYS A 136 4.16 -8.51 0.59
CA CYS A 136 4.89 -8.72 1.83
C CYS A 136 5.72 -7.47 2.13
N GLN A 137 5.66 -6.93 3.34
CA GLN A 137 6.46 -5.79 3.75
C GLN A 137 6.83 -5.82 5.23
N ASP A 138 8.06 -5.41 5.53
CA ASP A 138 8.42 -4.95 6.87
C ASP A 138 7.83 -3.56 7.11
N VAL A 139 7.32 -3.34 8.32
CA VAL A 139 6.77 -2.07 8.79
C VAL A 139 7.45 -1.64 10.09
N GLY A 140 7.23 -0.39 10.47
CA GLY A 140 7.89 0.29 11.58
C GLY A 140 9.21 0.97 11.16
N PRO A 141 9.81 1.79 12.04
CA PRO A 141 11.06 2.49 11.77
C PRO A 141 12.15 1.57 11.24
N SER A 142 12.26 0.35 11.78
CA SER A 142 13.27 -0.60 11.31
C SER A 142 13.02 -1.06 9.87
N GLY A 143 11.77 -1.31 9.47
CA GLY A 143 11.42 -1.63 8.08
C GLY A 143 11.76 -0.50 7.10
N LEU A 144 11.72 0.77 7.56
CA LEU A 144 12.16 1.92 6.75
C LEU A 144 13.69 1.97 6.52
N PHE A 145 14.47 1.44 7.46
CA PHE A 145 15.94 1.55 7.43
C PHE A 145 16.66 0.26 7.04
N LEU A 146 15.98 -0.89 7.09
CA LEU A 146 16.54 -2.20 6.77
C LEU A 146 15.98 -2.67 5.41
N ALA A 147 16.78 -2.51 4.36
CA ALA A 147 16.47 -3.06 3.03
C ALA A 147 16.88 -4.55 2.93
N PRO A 148 16.15 -5.41 2.19
CA PRO A 148 14.70 -5.53 2.06
C PRO A 148 14.22 -6.90 2.62
N GLN A 149 13.15 -6.96 3.41
CA GLN A 149 12.39 -8.20 3.62
C GLN A 149 10.93 -7.96 3.22
N GLY A 150 10.71 -7.86 1.91
CA GLY A 150 9.39 -7.59 1.33
C GLY A 150 9.44 -6.61 0.17
N ARG A 151 8.41 -6.63 -0.68
CA ARG A 151 8.19 -5.71 -1.80
C ARG A 151 7.21 -4.63 -1.32
N PRO A 152 7.67 -3.44 -0.87
CA PRO A 152 6.77 -2.36 -0.54
C PRO A 152 6.28 -1.75 -1.86
N GLY A 153 4.97 -1.82 -2.10
CA GLY A 153 4.32 -1.05 -3.16
C GLY A 153 3.38 -1.85 -4.05
N PRO A 154 2.46 -1.15 -4.72
CA PRO A 154 1.39 -1.76 -5.51
C PRO A 154 2.04 -2.32 -6.77
N VAL A 155 2.40 -3.60 -6.75
CA VAL A 155 2.31 -4.39 -7.97
C VAL A 155 0.82 -4.56 -8.20
N PRO A 156 0.22 -3.91 -9.22
CA PRO A 156 -1.13 -4.26 -9.59
C PRO A 156 -1.12 -5.74 -9.97
N SER A 157 -1.90 -6.55 -9.25
CA SER A 157 -2.29 -7.89 -9.68
C SER A 157 -3.02 -7.84 -11.01
#